data_AF-A0A0D8HF73-F1
#
_entry.id   AF-A0A0D8HF73-F1
#
_cell.length_a   1.000
_cell.length_b   1.000
_cell.length_c   1.000
_cell.angle_alpha   90.00
_cell.angle_beta   90.00
_cell.angle_gamma   90.00
#
_symmetry.space_group_name_H-M   'P 1'
#
loop_
_entity.id
_entity.type
_entity.pdbx_description
1 polymer ?
#
loop_
_entity_poly.entity_id
_entity_poly.type
_entity_poly.pdbx_seq_one_letter_code
_entity_poly.pdbx_strand_id
1 'polypeptide(L)'
;MTFINRGDLIDAVNLTGVKRSHRILPVLSDHDQELLVQACMSKIVSARDSAITLLALTTGLRACDIVALRLIDINWRERTIGIIQQKTHNPLTLPLTVMVTSKLGAYILDERPDSNDDHVFLRCVAPHTKLSDHSSIYRVTKETFRKAGVTDIKAGTSFLRHNAASRLLRAYVPLATISAVLGHANPESTNLYMSVDDDHLRECVLPVPTGARS
;
A
#
# COMPACT_ATOMS: atom_id res chain seq x y z
N MET A 1 -54.58 24.37 22.14
CA MET A 1 -53.19 23.92 22.43
C MET A 1 -52.87 22.79 21.46
N THR A 2 -52.39 23.16 20.28
CA THR A 2 -52.35 22.28 19.09
C THR A 2 -50.89 21.97 18.75
N PHE A 3 -50.32 20.97 19.41
CA PHE A 3 -49.02 20.39 19.06
C PHE A 3 -49.24 19.08 18.32
N ILE A 4 -49.72 19.14 17.07
CA ILE A 4 -49.75 17.98 16.20
C ILE A 4 -49.37 18.46 14.80
N ASN A 5 -48.46 17.71 14.17
CA ASN A 5 -48.12 17.75 12.74
C ASN A 5 -46.85 18.51 12.32
N ARG A 6 -45.72 18.21 12.98
CA ARG A 6 -44.37 18.50 12.45
C ARG A 6 -43.79 17.24 11.81
N GLY A 7 -44.24 16.95 10.58
CA GLY A 7 -43.75 15.83 9.76
C GLY A 7 -42.26 15.94 9.41
N ASP A 8 -41.71 17.15 9.48
CA ASP A 8 -40.28 17.46 9.34
C ASP A 8 -39.40 16.73 10.37
N LEU A 9 -39.91 16.49 11.58
CA LEU A 9 -39.17 15.78 12.63
C LEU A 9 -39.18 14.25 12.42
N ILE A 10 -40.23 13.70 11.81
CA ILE A 10 -40.33 12.26 11.50
C ILE A 10 -39.38 11.92 10.34
N ASP A 11 -39.30 12.77 9.33
CA ASP A 11 -38.36 12.61 8.22
C ASP A 11 -36.89 12.78 8.67
N ALA A 12 -36.62 13.71 9.60
CA ALA A 12 -35.30 13.86 10.19
C ALA A 12 -34.86 12.62 11.00
N VAL A 13 -35.78 11.98 11.75
CA VAL A 13 -35.48 10.73 12.48
C VAL A 13 -35.29 9.56 11.51
N ASN A 14 -36.07 9.48 10.42
CA ASN A 14 -35.89 8.44 9.41
C ASN A 14 -34.55 8.57 8.65
N LEU A 15 -34.03 9.79 8.48
CA LEU A 15 -32.70 10.04 7.93
C LEU A 15 -31.56 9.63 8.89
N THR A 16 -31.78 9.69 10.20
CA THR A 16 -30.79 9.20 11.20
C THR A 16 -30.71 7.67 11.29
N GLY A 17 -31.71 6.96 10.73
CA GLY A 17 -31.79 5.49 10.74
C GLY A 17 -31.02 4.80 9.61
N VAL A 18 -30.43 5.54 8.67
CA VAL A 18 -29.52 4.96 7.67
C VAL A 18 -28.21 4.61 8.38
N LYS A 19 -28.19 3.44 9.03
CA LYS A 19 -26.94 2.71 9.25
C LYS A 19 -26.35 2.50 7.86
N ARG A 20 -25.48 3.43 7.43
CA ARG A 20 -24.49 3.13 6.40
C ARG A 20 -23.70 1.98 6.99
N SER A 21 -24.14 0.77 6.71
CA SER A 21 -23.32 -0.42 6.78
C SER A 21 -22.18 -0.11 5.83
N HIS A 22 -21.12 0.49 6.37
CA HIS A 22 -19.82 0.44 5.73
C HIS A 22 -19.55 -1.04 5.67
N ARG A 23 -19.84 -1.63 4.50
CA ARG A 23 -19.43 -2.99 4.18
C ARG A 23 -17.96 -3.01 4.56
N ILE A 24 -17.61 -3.74 5.61
CA ILE A 24 -16.22 -3.86 6.04
C ILE A 24 -15.55 -4.49 4.82
N LEU A 25 -14.84 -3.66 4.05
CA LEU A 25 -14.17 -4.11 2.85
C LEU A 25 -13.25 -5.24 3.30
N PRO A 26 -13.24 -6.38 2.61
CA PRO A 26 -12.43 -7.50 3.03
C PRO A 26 -10.99 -7.02 3.16
N VAL A 27 -10.44 -7.14 4.36
CA VAL A 27 -9.04 -6.88 4.68
C VAL A 27 -8.37 -8.25 4.67
N LEU A 28 -7.11 -8.31 4.19
CA LEU A 28 -6.29 -9.50 4.29
C LEU A 28 -6.29 -10.01 5.75
N SER A 29 -6.49 -11.33 5.95
CA SER A 29 -6.34 -11.92 7.28
C SER A 29 -4.88 -11.84 7.73
N ASP A 30 -4.63 -11.85 9.04
CA ASP A 30 -3.25 -11.82 9.55
C ASP A 30 -2.45 -13.02 9.05
N HIS A 31 -3.10 -14.19 8.93
CA HIS A 31 -2.52 -15.40 8.38
C HIS A 31 -2.13 -15.25 6.89
N ASP A 32 -3.05 -14.78 6.04
CA ASP A 32 -2.76 -14.58 4.61
C ASP A 32 -1.66 -13.53 4.40
N GLN A 33 -1.63 -12.50 5.26
CA GLN A 33 -0.60 -11.49 5.24
C GLN A 33 0.77 -12.07 5.59
N GLU A 34 0.85 -12.90 6.62
CA GLU A 34 2.08 -13.60 6.99
C GLU A 34 2.56 -14.50 5.85
N LEU A 35 1.68 -15.30 5.24
CA LEU A 35 2.01 -16.10 4.07
C LEU A 35 2.56 -15.25 2.92
N LEU A 36 1.92 -14.12 2.63
CA LEU A 36 2.34 -13.20 1.57
C LEU A 36 3.71 -12.60 1.86
N VAL A 37 3.95 -12.18 3.11
CA VAL A 37 5.23 -11.63 3.55
C VAL A 37 6.33 -12.68 3.46
N GLN A 38 6.08 -13.90 3.96
CA GLN A 38 7.04 -15.02 3.88
C GLN A 38 7.38 -15.36 2.43
N ALA A 39 6.38 -15.41 1.55
CA ALA A 39 6.59 -15.61 0.12
C ALA A 39 7.51 -14.54 -0.49
N CYS A 40 7.27 -13.26 -0.18
CA CYS A 40 8.10 -12.15 -0.64
C CYS A 40 9.52 -12.18 -0.04
N MET A 41 9.68 -12.66 1.20
CA MET A 41 10.98 -12.76 1.86
C MET A 41 11.81 -13.95 1.36
N SER A 42 11.15 -15.02 0.94
CA SER A 42 11.79 -16.18 0.31
C SER A 42 12.32 -15.88 -1.11
N LYS A 43 12.86 -16.92 -1.78
CA LYS A 43 13.31 -16.87 -3.18
C LYS A 43 12.25 -17.28 -4.21
N ILE A 44 11.02 -17.60 -3.79
CA ILE A 44 9.96 -18.07 -4.72
C ILE A 44 9.38 -16.92 -5.57
N VAL A 45 9.48 -15.69 -5.06
CA VAL A 45 9.11 -14.44 -5.74
C VAL A 45 10.40 -13.66 -6.01
N SER A 46 10.52 -13.07 -7.20
CA SER A 46 11.69 -12.23 -7.52
C SER A 46 11.75 -11.01 -6.59
N ALA A 47 12.94 -10.44 -6.40
CA ALA A 47 13.10 -9.23 -5.59
C ALA A 47 12.25 -8.08 -6.15
N ARG A 48 12.16 -7.95 -7.49
CA ARG A 48 11.28 -6.95 -8.13
C ARG A 48 9.83 -7.09 -7.70
N ASP A 49 9.26 -8.29 -7.87
CA ASP A 49 7.83 -8.53 -7.67
C ASP A 49 7.47 -8.49 -6.17
N SER A 50 8.43 -8.91 -5.32
CA SER A 50 8.37 -8.77 -3.87
C SER A 50 8.34 -7.30 -3.46
N ALA A 51 9.26 -6.48 -3.98
CA ALA A 51 9.32 -5.05 -3.65
C ALA A 51 8.04 -4.32 -4.07
N ILE A 52 7.50 -4.59 -5.27
CA ILE A 52 6.23 -4.04 -5.74
C ILE A 52 5.08 -4.41 -4.80
N THR A 53 4.98 -5.69 -4.45
CA THR A 53 3.87 -6.19 -3.61
C THR A 53 3.96 -5.65 -2.19
N LEU A 54 5.16 -5.61 -1.60
CA LEU A 54 5.39 -5.09 -0.26
C LEU A 54 5.17 -3.58 -0.18
N LEU A 55 5.59 -2.81 -1.18
CA LEU A 55 5.27 -1.38 -1.26
C LEU A 55 3.75 -1.18 -1.26
N ALA A 56 3.03 -1.86 -2.14
CA ALA A 56 1.57 -1.76 -2.21
C ALA A 56 0.89 -2.20 -0.89
N LEU A 57 1.38 -3.26 -0.25
CA LEU A 57 0.84 -3.81 0.99
C LEU A 57 1.07 -2.89 2.20
N THR A 58 2.27 -2.32 2.33
CA THR A 58 2.67 -1.58 3.54
C THR A 58 2.35 -0.09 3.44
N THR A 59 2.54 0.50 2.26
CA THR A 59 2.34 1.95 2.05
C THR A 59 0.98 2.27 1.44
N GLY A 60 0.32 1.28 0.83
CA GLY A 60 -0.94 1.49 0.12
C GLY A 60 -0.81 2.29 -1.17
N LEU A 61 0.40 2.59 -1.66
CA LEU A 61 0.63 3.40 -2.87
C LEU A 61 -0.20 2.94 -4.07
N ARG A 62 -0.61 3.89 -4.92
CA ARG A 62 -1.35 3.55 -6.14
C ARG A 62 -0.44 2.86 -7.13
N ALA A 63 -1.03 1.98 -7.94
CA ALA A 63 -0.30 1.32 -9.01
C ALA A 63 0.38 2.30 -9.97
N CYS A 64 -0.28 3.42 -10.32
CA CYS A 64 0.32 4.45 -11.17
C CYS A 64 1.52 5.14 -10.52
N ASP A 65 1.47 5.35 -9.20
CA ASP A 65 2.57 5.97 -8.44
C ASP A 65 3.76 5.00 -8.34
N ILE A 66 3.50 3.69 -8.14
CA ILE A 66 4.54 2.64 -8.14
C ILE A 66 5.20 2.53 -9.52
N VAL A 67 4.42 2.57 -10.60
CA VAL A 67 4.96 2.51 -11.98
C VAL A 67 5.81 3.75 -12.31
N ALA A 68 5.44 4.91 -11.77
CA ALA A 68 6.13 6.17 -12.02
C ALA A 68 7.34 6.42 -11.09
N LEU A 69 7.56 5.57 -10.09
CA LEU A 69 8.62 5.73 -9.10
C LEU A 69 10.01 5.70 -9.77
N ARG A 70 10.85 6.67 -9.45
CA ARG A 70 12.22 6.81 -9.98
C ARG A 70 13.26 6.51 -8.92
N LEU A 71 14.48 6.17 -9.36
CA LEU A 71 15.59 5.89 -8.45
C LEU A 71 15.92 7.08 -7.54
N ILE A 72 15.78 8.31 -8.04
CA ILE A 72 16.02 9.55 -7.28
C ILE A 72 14.97 9.80 -6.18
N ASP A 73 13.79 9.19 -6.28
CA ASP A 73 12.72 9.35 -5.30
C ASP A 73 13.01 8.58 -4.00
N ILE A 74 14.00 7.67 -4.01
CA ILE A 74 14.37 6.82 -2.87
C ILE A 74 15.52 7.47 -2.09
N ASN A 75 15.25 7.85 -0.84
CA ASN A 75 16.29 8.21 0.11
C ASN A 75 16.67 6.98 0.96
N TRP A 76 17.80 6.35 0.62
CA TRP A 76 18.29 5.15 1.30
C TRP A 76 18.73 5.39 2.74
N ARG A 77 19.25 6.59 3.05
CA ARG A 77 19.74 6.94 4.39
C ARG A 77 18.57 7.09 5.36
N GLU A 78 17.56 7.83 4.94
CA GLU A 78 16.35 8.07 5.73
C GLU A 78 15.30 6.97 5.58
N ARG A 79 15.55 5.98 4.70
CA ARG A 79 14.62 4.91 4.34
C ARG A 79 13.24 5.46 3.97
N THR A 80 13.19 6.45 3.09
CA THR A 80 11.93 7.08 2.66
C THR A 80 11.82 7.13 1.14
N ILE A 81 10.58 7.27 0.65
CA ILE A 81 10.28 7.64 -0.73
C ILE A 81 9.56 8.97 -0.76
N GLY A 82 10.00 9.88 -1.61
CA GLY A 82 9.38 11.18 -1.85
C GLY A 82 8.90 11.29 -3.29
N ILE A 83 7.59 11.44 -3.51
CA ILE A 83 7.00 11.50 -4.85
C ILE A 83 6.00 12.64 -4.98
N ILE A 84 5.72 13.05 -6.22
CA ILE A 84 4.49 13.77 -6.58
C ILE A 84 3.49 12.74 -7.11
N GLN A 85 2.34 12.61 -6.45
CA GLN A 85 1.32 11.62 -6.83
C GLN A 85 0.76 11.89 -8.22
N GLN A 86 0.64 10.86 -9.06
CA GLN A 86 0.25 10.98 -10.46
C GLN A 86 -1.20 11.46 -10.66
N LYS A 87 -2.11 11.10 -9.75
CA LYS A 87 -3.55 11.44 -9.89
C LYS A 87 -3.93 12.75 -9.24
N THR A 88 -3.29 13.10 -8.13
CA THR A 88 -3.66 14.25 -7.29
C THR A 88 -2.68 15.40 -7.41
N HIS A 89 -1.48 15.17 -7.95
CA HIS A 89 -0.38 16.12 -8.01
C HIS A 89 0.11 16.63 -6.64
N ASN A 90 -0.29 15.94 -5.56
CA ASN A 90 0.15 16.27 -4.22
C ASN A 90 1.51 15.64 -3.92
N PRO A 91 2.41 16.35 -3.21
CA PRO A 91 3.62 15.76 -2.69
C PRO A 91 3.29 14.72 -1.61
N LEU A 92 4.06 13.64 -1.57
CA LEU A 92 3.90 12.57 -0.61
C LEU A 92 5.27 12.01 -0.23
N THR A 93 5.55 11.95 1.06
CA THR A 93 6.73 11.25 1.60
C THR A 93 6.29 10.09 2.48
N LEU A 94 6.79 8.89 2.20
CA LEU A 94 6.44 7.67 2.94
C LEU A 94 7.70 7.00 3.50
N PRO A 95 7.67 6.49 4.74
CA PRO A 95 8.73 5.64 5.25
C PRO A 95 8.68 4.27 4.56
N LEU A 96 9.85 3.67 4.40
CA LEU A 96 10.04 2.32 3.89
C LEU A 96 10.39 1.39 5.05
N THR A 97 9.64 0.31 5.18
CA THR A 97 9.96 -0.76 6.13
C THR A 97 11.25 -1.49 5.72
N VAL A 98 11.90 -2.15 6.68
CA VAL A 98 13.13 -2.93 6.44
C VAL A 98 12.95 -4.01 5.35
N MET A 99 11.79 -4.67 5.31
CA MET A 99 11.51 -5.66 4.25
C MET A 99 11.44 -5.02 2.87
N VAL A 100 10.84 -3.83 2.76
CA VAL A 100 10.73 -3.11 1.49
C VAL A 100 12.11 -2.64 1.04
N THR A 101 12.89 -2.01 1.93
CA THR A 101 14.24 -1.55 1.58
C THR A 101 15.16 -2.71 1.21
N SER A 102 15.06 -3.85 1.92
CA SER A 102 15.81 -5.06 1.61
C SER A 102 15.50 -5.59 0.20
N LYS A 103 14.22 -5.73 -0.17
CA LYS A 103 13.84 -6.23 -1.50
C LYS A 103 14.06 -5.21 -2.61
N LEU A 104 13.92 -3.92 -2.34
CA LEU A 104 14.33 -2.86 -3.27
C LEU A 104 15.84 -2.91 -3.53
N GLY A 105 16.65 -3.06 -2.49
CA GLY A 105 18.11 -3.18 -2.61
C GLY A 105 18.50 -4.40 -3.42
N ALA A 106 17.99 -5.59 -3.07
CA ALA A 106 18.24 -6.81 -3.82
C ALA A 106 17.81 -6.69 -5.30
N TYR A 107 16.67 -6.04 -5.57
CA TYR A 107 16.26 -5.80 -6.93
C TYR A 107 17.23 -4.87 -7.67
N ILE A 108 17.52 -3.69 -7.11
CA ILE A 108 18.31 -2.65 -7.77
C ILE A 108 19.77 -3.09 -7.97
N LEU A 109 20.33 -3.84 -7.03
CA LEU A 109 21.74 -4.27 -7.08
C LEU A 109 21.94 -5.57 -7.87
N ASP A 110 21.00 -6.52 -7.77
CA ASP A 110 21.24 -7.89 -8.25
C ASP A 110 20.37 -8.31 -9.45
N GLU A 111 19.13 -7.80 -9.57
CA GLU A 111 18.15 -8.27 -10.55
C GLU A 111 17.75 -7.23 -11.61
N ARG A 112 17.95 -5.93 -11.35
CA ARG A 112 17.50 -4.86 -12.23
C ARG A 112 18.37 -4.86 -13.49
N PRO A 113 17.78 -5.00 -14.69
CA PRO A 113 18.54 -4.95 -15.93
C PRO A 113 19.24 -3.60 -16.10
N ASP A 114 20.41 -3.62 -16.75
CA ASP A 114 21.08 -2.40 -17.17
C ASP A 114 20.22 -1.67 -18.22
N SER A 115 19.93 -0.40 -17.96
CA SER A 115 19.02 0.42 -18.76
C SER A 115 19.21 1.89 -18.44
N ASN A 116 19.07 2.73 -19.47
CA ASN A 116 19.06 4.20 -19.35
C ASN A 116 17.74 4.74 -18.77
N ASP A 117 16.72 3.89 -18.59
CA ASP A 117 15.46 4.27 -17.95
C ASP A 117 15.69 4.41 -16.43
N ASP A 118 15.33 5.57 -15.84
CA ASP A 118 15.56 5.90 -14.43
C ASP A 118 14.43 5.43 -13.50
N HIS A 119 13.38 4.81 -14.03
CA HIS A 119 12.31 4.25 -13.22
C HIS A 119 12.84 3.07 -12.40
N VAL A 120 12.36 2.94 -11.16
CA VAL A 120 12.76 1.84 -10.27
C VAL A 120 12.44 0.51 -10.94
N PHE A 121 11.16 0.30 -11.29
CA PHE A 121 10.65 -0.98 -11.79
C PHE A 121 10.61 -1.05 -13.31
N LEU A 122 11.43 -1.95 -13.85
CA LEU A 122 11.53 -2.19 -15.29
C LEU A 122 10.91 -3.52 -15.70
N ARG A 123 10.61 -3.64 -17.00
CA ARG A 123 10.19 -4.88 -17.66
C ARG A 123 11.32 -5.92 -17.64
N CYS A 124 10.96 -7.19 -17.41
CA CYS A 124 11.92 -8.31 -17.49
C CYS A 124 12.41 -8.60 -18.91
N VAL A 125 11.62 -8.23 -19.93
CA VAL A 125 11.92 -8.52 -21.33
C VAL A 125 12.30 -7.22 -22.02
N ALA A 126 13.27 -7.28 -22.92
CA ALA A 126 13.69 -6.15 -23.71
C ALA A 126 12.51 -5.58 -24.55
N PRO A 127 12.41 -4.25 -24.73
CA PRO A 127 13.28 -3.23 -24.16
C PRO A 127 13.02 -3.06 -22.64
N HIS A 128 14.10 -2.95 -21.84
CA HIS A 128 14.06 -2.83 -20.37
C HIS A 128 13.64 -1.41 -19.94
N THR A 129 12.41 -1.05 -20.25
CA THR A 129 11.79 0.23 -19.89
C THR A 129 10.83 0.06 -18.72
N LYS A 130 10.32 1.17 -18.19
CA LYS A 130 9.30 1.16 -17.14
C LYS A 130 8.13 0.22 -17.44
N LEU A 131 7.51 -0.28 -16.37
CA LEU A 131 6.27 -1.05 -16.49
C LEU A 131 5.18 -0.25 -17.22
N SER A 132 4.33 -0.95 -17.98
CA SER A 132 3.38 -0.30 -18.88
C SER A 132 2.37 0.58 -18.13
N ASP A 133 1.74 0.00 -17.11
CA ASP A 133 0.55 0.56 -16.49
C ASP A 133 0.19 -0.17 -15.18
N HIS A 134 -0.94 0.24 -14.59
CA HIS A 134 -1.52 -0.39 -13.41
C HIS A 134 -1.84 -1.88 -13.58
N SER A 135 -2.16 -2.34 -14.81
CA SER A 135 -2.40 -3.76 -15.11
C SER A 135 -1.16 -4.61 -14.88
N SER A 136 0.02 -4.04 -15.12
CA SER A 136 1.31 -4.70 -14.84
C SER A 136 1.49 -4.96 -13.35
N ILE A 137 1.16 -3.97 -12.51
CA ILE A 137 1.19 -4.11 -11.05
C ILE A 137 0.16 -5.14 -10.58
N TYR A 138 -1.06 -5.10 -11.13
CA TYR A 138 -2.09 -6.10 -10.82
C TYR A 138 -1.61 -7.53 -11.10
N ARG A 139 -0.98 -7.75 -12.25
CA ARG A 139 -0.42 -9.06 -12.63
C ARG A 139 0.67 -9.53 -11.67
N VAL A 140 1.58 -8.64 -11.29
CA VAL A 140 2.66 -8.93 -10.32
C VAL A 140 2.08 -9.30 -8.95
N THR A 141 1.15 -8.50 -8.44
CA THR A 141 0.51 -8.77 -7.15
C THR A 141 -0.27 -10.09 -7.18
N LYS A 142 -1.08 -10.33 -8.22
CA LYS A 142 -1.85 -11.56 -8.36
C LYS A 142 -0.96 -12.80 -8.38
N GLU A 143 0.15 -12.75 -9.11
CA GLU A 143 1.10 -13.86 -9.18
C GLU A 143 1.83 -14.07 -7.84
N THR A 144 2.16 -13.00 -7.14
CA THR A 144 2.76 -13.06 -5.80
C THR A 144 1.83 -13.71 -4.78
N PHE A 145 0.54 -13.33 -4.78
CA PHE A 145 -0.49 -13.96 -3.95
C PHE A 145 -0.66 -15.45 -4.26
N ARG A 146 -0.69 -15.80 -5.56
CA ARG A 146 -0.76 -17.21 -6.00
C ARG A 146 0.43 -18.02 -5.48
N LYS A 147 1.64 -17.47 -5.57
CA LYS A 147 2.87 -18.11 -5.06
C LYS A 147 2.89 -18.22 -3.53
N ALA A 148 2.23 -17.30 -2.83
CA ALA A 148 2.04 -17.36 -1.39
C ALA A 148 0.97 -18.37 -0.93
N GLY A 149 0.23 -18.99 -1.85
CA GLY A 149 -0.89 -19.88 -1.53
C GLY A 149 -2.18 -19.16 -1.14
N VAL A 150 -2.25 -17.84 -1.34
CA VAL A 150 -3.43 -17.02 -1.00
C VAL A 150 -4.29 -16.85 -2.25
N THR A 151 -5.24 -17.76 -2.48
CA THR A 151 -5.99 -17.84 -3.76
C THR A 151 -7.42 -17.31 -3.70
N ASP A 152 -8.02 -17.19 -2.52
CA ASP A 152 -9.46 -16.87 -2.37
C ASP A 152 -9.76 -15.36 -2.48
N ILE A 153 -8.72 -14.55 -2.71
CA ILE A 153 -8.80 -13.10 -2.67
C ILE A 153 -8.55 -12.53 -4.07
N LYS A 154 -9.42 -11.61 -4.50
CA LYS A 154 -9.15 -10.75 -5.67
C LYS A 154 -8.08 -9.71 -5.31
N ALA A 155 -6.83 -10.16 -5.29
CA ALA A 155 -5.66 -9.41 -4.84
C ALA A 155 -5.17 -8.40 -5.89
N GLY A 156 -5.88 -7.28 -6.03
CA GLY A 156 -5.44 -6.13 -6.80
C GLY A 156 -4.89 -4.99 -5.94
N THR A 157 -4.25 -4.01 -6.57
CA THR A 157 -3.68 -2.84 -5.86
C THR A 157 -4.73 -2.04 -5.10
N SER A 158 -5.99 -2.02 -5.56
CA SER A 158 -7.11 -1.40 -4.83
C SER A 158 -7.41 -2.15 -3.52
N PHE A 159 -7.36 -3.48 -3.54
CA PHE A 159 -7.55 -4.30 -2.33
C PHE A 159 -6.42 -4.06 -1.34
N LEU A 160 -5.16 -4.08 -1.81
CA LEU A 160 -4.00 -3.78 -0.97
C LEU A 160 -4.05 -2.37 -0.38
N ARG A 161 -4.51 -1.39 -1.16
CA ARG A 161 -4.73 -0.02 -0.68
C ARG A 161 -5.78 0.06 0.41
N HIS A 162 -6.90 -0.67 0.28
CA HIS A 162 -7.90 -0.76 1.35
C HIS A 162 -7.35 -1.49 2.57
N ASN A 163 -6.57 -2.56 2.40
CA ASN A 163 -5.91 -3.25 3.50
C ASN A 163 -4.96 -2.30 4.27
N ALA A 164 -4.11 -1.56 3.56
CA ALA A 164 -3.22 -0.57 4.15
C ALA A 164 -3.99 0.52 4.90
N ALA A 165 -5.07 1.05 4.30
CA ALA A 165 -5.95 2.02 4.94
C ALA A 165 -6.53 1.50 6.26
N SER A 166 -7.10 0.29 6.24
CA SER A 166 -7.69 -0.34 7.41
C SER A 166 -6.67 -0.62 8.50
N ARG A 167 -5.43 -0.95 8.15
CA ARG A 167 -4.35 -1.19 9.12
C ARG A 167 -3.82 0.09 9.73
N LEU A 168 -3.61 1.13 8.94
CA LEU A 168 -3.26 2.46 9.47
C LEU A 168 -4.35 2.98 10.42
N LEU A 169 -5.63 2.75 10.10
CA LEU A 169 -6.75 3.09 10.99
C LEU A 169 -6.68 2.33 12.32
N ARG A 170 -6.38 1.03 12.28
CA ARG A 170 -6.21 0.19 13.49
C ARG A 170 -5.00 0.59 14.32
N ALA A 171 -3.95 1.12 13.69
CA ALA A 171 -2.77 1.67 14.34
C ALA A 171 -2.94 3.12 14.81
N TYR A 172 -4.18 3.62 14.88
CA TYR A 172 -4.52 4.97 15.34
C TYR A 172 -3.82 6.11 14.56
N VAL A 173 -3.42 5.85 13.32
CA VAL A 173 -2.85 6.89 12.46
C VAL A 173 -3.94 7.93 12.15
N PRO A 174 -3.65 9.25 12.26
CA PRO A 174 -4.63 10.28 12.01
C PRO A 174 -5.28 10.15 10.62
N LEU A 175 -6.60 10.33 10.56
CA LEU A 175 -7.38 10.23 9.31
C LEU A 175 -6.88 11.15 8.20
N ALA A 176 -6.36 12.33 8.55
CA ALA A 176 -5.73 13.24 7.59
C ALA A 176 -4.51 12.59 6.92
N THR A 177 -3.71 11.85 7.69
CA THR A 177 -2.55 11.10 7.20
C THR A 177 -2.94 9.96 6.30
N ILE A 178 -3.93 9.18 6.72
CA ILE A 178 -4.48 8.10 5.91
C ILE A 178 -5.05 8.67 4.61
N SER A 179 -5.80 9.77 4.67
CA SER A 179 -6.38 10.46 3.51
C SER A 179 -5.31 10.95 2.52
N ALA A 180 -4.19 11.49 3.00
CA ALA A 180 -3.08 11.96 2.17
C ALA A 180 -2.35 10.81 1.46
N VAL A 181 -2.00 9.73 2.19
CA VAL A 181 -1.42 8.50 1.59
C VAL A 181 -2.39 7.87 0.59
N LEU A 182 -3.68 7.86 0.95
CA LEU A 182 -4.76 7.42 0.09
C LEU A 182 -5.19 8.46 -0.96
N GLY A 183 -4.49 9.60 -1.04
CA GLY A 183 -4.71 10.70 -1.96
C GLY A 183 -6.18 11.01 -2.22
N HIS A 184 -7.01 11.04 -1.18
CA HIS A 184 -8.33 11.64 -1.30
C HIS A 184 -8.14 13.15 -1.45
N ALA A 185 -8.83 13.73 -2.44
CA ALA A 185 -8.66 15.10 -2.90
C ALA A 185 -9.24 16.12 -1.90
N ASN A 186 -8.68 16.20 -0.69
CA ASN A 186 -8.95 17.33 0.20
C ASN A 186 -7.85 18.39 0.00
N PRO A 187 -8.18 19.68 -0.26
CA PRO A 187 -7.22 20.74 -0.57
C PRO A 187 -6.20 21.04 0.55
N GLU A 188 -6.43 20.55 1.76
CA GLU A 188 -5.58 20.69 2.95
C GLU A 188 -4.51 19.57 3.05
N SER A 189 -3.97 19.09 1.93
CA SER A 189 -2.92 18.07 1.93
C SER A 189 -1.54 18.74 1.98
N THR A 190 -1.19 19.26 3.16
CA THR A 190 0.17 19.75 3.47
C THR A 190 1.17 18.59 3.37
N ASN A 191 2.46 18.90 3.10
CA ASN A 191 3.59 17.97 3.17
C ASN A 191 3.51 17.08 4.42
N LEU A 192 2.92 15.90 4.27
CA LEU A 192 2.62 15.09 5.43
C LEU A 192 3.64 13.97 5.55
N TYR A 193 4.57 14.20 6.46
CA TYR A 193 5.52 13.21 6.89
C TYR A 193 4.76 12.14 7.68
N MET A 194 4.66 10.94 7.11
CA MET A 194 4.24 9.79 7.89
C MET A 194 5.45 9.35 8.73
N SER A 195 5.67 9.97 9.89
CA SER A 195 6.48 9.39 10.96
C SER A 195 5.63 8.30 11.62
N VAL A 196 5.41 7.16 10.95
CA VAL A 196 5.05 6.01 11.76
C VAL A 196 6.33 5.62 12.47
N ASP A 197 6.31 5.68 13.80
CA ASP A 197 7.32 5.03 14.61
C ASP A 197 7.55 3.63 14.01
N ASP A 198 8.81 3.29 13.77
CA ASP A 198 9.23 2.00 13.21
C ASP A 198 8.56 0.85 14.00
N ASP A 199 8.22 1.09 15.28
CA ASP A 199 7.52 0.19 16.20
C ASP A 199 6.02 -0.01 15.92
N HIS A 200 5.26 0.98 15.44
CA HIS A 200 3.84 0.78 15.09
C HIS A 200 3.66 0.17 13.69
N LEU A 201 4.60 0.40 12.77
CA LEU A 201 4.67 -0.38 11.52
C LEU A 201 5.11 -1.83 11.80
N ARG A 202 5.97 -2.06 12.81
CA ARG A 202 6.29 -3.41 13.33
C ARG A 202 5.12 -4.08 14.02
N GLU A 203 4.26 -3.36 14.75
CA GLU A 203 3.03 -3.96 15.29
C GLU A 203 2.03 -4.31 14.18
N CYS A 204 2.00 -3.51 13.11
CA CYS A 204 1.21 -3.85 11.94
C CYS A 204 1.77 -5.10 11.26
N VAL A 205 3.09 -5.22 11.09
CA VAL A 205 3.77 -6.35 10.47
C VAL A 205 4.32 -7.25 11.59
N LEU A 206 3.44 -8.06 12.18
CA LEU A 206 3.67 -9.01 13.29
C LEU A 206 5.14 -9.36 13.59
N PRO A 207 5.52 -9.47 14.88
CA PRO A 207 6.89 -9.77 15.29
C PRO A 207 7.41 -11.02 14.59
N VAL A 208 8.59 -10.88 13.97
CA VAL A 208 9.30 -11.99 13.33
C VAL A 208 9.43 -13.13 14.36
N PRO A 209 8.91 -14.34 14.10
CA PRO A 209 9.06 -15.44 15.03
C PRO A 209 10.55 -15.68 15.24
N THR A 210 10.99 -15.54 16.49
CA THR A 210 12.37 -15.79 16.93
C THR A 210 12.61 -17.29 16.87
N GLY A 211 12.96 -17.80 15.68
CA GLY A 211 13.01 -19.22 15.43
C GLY A 211 13.79 -19.60 14.17
N ALA A 212 14.99 -19.06 14.01
CA ALA A 212 16.00 -19.60 13.10
C ALA A 212 17.41 -19.21 13.58
N ARG A 213 17.80 -19.77 14.73
CA ARG A 213 19.22 -19.99 15.05
C ARG A 213 19.48 -21.48 14.89
N SER A 214 20.15 -21.83 13.81
CA SER A 214 21.02 -23.01 13.69
C SER A 214 22.02 -22.72 12.58
#